data_AF-A0AAD9DD63-F1
#
_entry.id   AF-A0AAD9DD63-F1
#
_cell.length_a   1.000
_cell.length_b   1.000
_cell.length_c   1.000
_cell.angle_alpha   90.00
_cell.angle_beta   90.00
_cell.angle_gamma   90.00
#
_symmetry.space_group_name_H-M   'P 1'
#
loop_
_entity.id
_entity.type
_entity.pdbx_description
1 polymer ?
#
loop_
_entity_poly.entity_id
_entity_poly.type
_entity_poly.pdbx_seq_one_letter_code
_entity_poly.pdbx_strand_id
1 'polypeptide(L)'
;MVEKEEEQVSCPVCWVSSDLSEHNEATVATASDQSSSAESSSQKVIFAKTPCNHVYCRTCIERILLPDVATMGTCPMCRTAVSIFDLRHATTEKALYPSNSDVSSWPIANNVYKQFSVGRRRGLQSFQTDGIFRNTSFCFNQGHIPKLQYINKEDAGETYNSQSVDFQRYHFHPQSMTFHGKLDFATPLSRPCGDSMCYSYSSFNCLLQFSSDGQYIRDGYIHWGYEPTTPDDYPLDGKWRVEWEDGEPLEIYVQKHCFNCVGINYEITLDDKHRPRFEWPEAARGFFRQQRNVVQRSNQQIQPGARGPSVGETLEWSTNLASFSQIVWKRVSMELSPQSDGRRLRIRPDEFVYRNADFQPQLPSYVANSIWGNNFCQMYTVGLASYHFDGTAGEPLAYISYEHPHTDVWPALDNGEKVPDRVPFRNIEWDSVERIFKGDICWEELYNTTWMGEDMWHYEIKFDPRFMFIKSGTCTRSNSEEPHQFGRDLVYVNAALESVLRGIRETVTTTGEYLDVVRKWRQDGASGPTLDMLGEVSMRVLDNRAESMFDFNLYR
;
A
#
# COMPACT_ATOMS: atom_id res chain seq x y z
N MET A 1 -53.97 -11.10 19.43
CA MET A 1 -53.02 -10.81 18.34
C MET A 1 -52.50 -9.42 18.61
N VAL A 2 -51.22 -9.29 18.96
CA VAL A 2 -50.58 -7.98 19.05
C VAL A 2 -50.14 -7.66 17.63
N GLU A 3 -50.78 -6.69 16.99
CA GLU A 3 -50.28 -6.13 15.74
C GLU A 3 -48.88 -5.60 16.03
N LYS A 4 -47.86 -6.23 15.43
CA LYS A 4 -46.51 -5.66 15.44
C LYS A 4 -46.61 -4.39 14.59
N GLU A 5 -46.52 -3.23 15.22
CA GLU A 5 -46.31 -1.98 14.50
C GLU A 5 -45.08 -2.16 13.59
N GLU A 6 -45.27 -1.95 12.29
CA GLU A 6 -44.17 -2.01 11.32
C GLU A 6 -43.22 -0.85 11.62
N GLU A 7 -42.04 -1.18 12.14
CA GLU A 7 -41.03 -0.20 12.49
C GLU A 7 -40.44 0.40 11.19
N GLN A 8 -40.84 1.62 10.84
CA GLN A 8 -40.32 2.32 9.68
C GLN A 8 -38.83 2.63 9.90
N VAL A 9 -37.98 2.22 8.95
CA VAL A 9 -36.53 2.47 9.05
C VAL A 9 -36.10 3.54 8.07
N SER A 10 -35.52 4.61 8.62
CA SER A 10 -34.93 5.71 7.86
C SER A 10 -33.41 5.72 7.99
N CYS A 11 -32.69 5.96 6.90
CA CYS A 11 -31.24 6.15 6.95
C CYS A 11 -30.92 7.49 7.62
N PRO A 12 -30.11 7.54 8.70
CA PRO A 12 -29.83 8.79 9.41
C PRO A 12 -28.89 9.74 8.65
N VAL A 13 -28.33 9.31 7.50
CA VAL A 13 -27.37 10.10 6.71
C VAL A 13 -28.07 10.84 5.56
N CYS A 14 -28.98 10.15 4.85
CA CYS A 14 -29.68 10.73 3.70
C CYS A 14 -31.20 10.83 3.88
N TRP A 15 -31.73 10.40 5.03
CA TRP A 15 -33.16 10.43 5.40
C TRP A 15 -34.11 9.64 4.49
N VAL A 16 -33.57 8.84 3.56
CA VAL A 16 -34.37 7.89 2.77
C VAL A 16 -34.97 6.87 3.72
N SER A 17 -36.29 6.67 3.60
CA SER A 17 -37.07 5.73 4.41
C SER A 17 -37.53 4.56 3.56
N SER A 18 -37.61 3.38 4.16
CA SER A 18 -38.25 2.20 3.56
C SER A 18 -39.34 1.69 4.48
N ASP A 19 -40.49 1.39 3.90
CA ASP A 19 -41.50 0.58 4.58
C ASP A 19 -40.99 -0.87 4.51
N LEU A 20 -40.74 -1.49 5.67
CA LEU A 20 -40.08 -2.81 5.75
C LEU A 20 -41.02 -3.99 5.48
N SER A 21 -42.22 -3.76 4.95
CA SER A 21 -43.13 -4.87 4.62
C SER A 21 -42.42 -5.83 3.66
N GLU A 22 -42.42 -7.13 3.97
CA GLU A 22 -41.67 -8.19 3.26
C GLU A 22 -42.01 -8.31 1.75
N HIS A 23 -42.97 -7.52 1.28
CA HIS A 23 -43.48 -7.51 -0.08
C HIS A 23 -43.51 -6.15 -0.79
N ASN A 24 -43.15 -5.02 -0.16
CA ASN A 24 -43.13 -3.73 -0.86
C ASN A 24 -41.75 -3.08 -0.91
N GLU A 25 -41.34 -2.80 -2.14
CA GLU A 25 -40.06 -2.24 -2.51
C GLU A 25 -40.16 -0.72 -2.50
N ALA A 26 -39.40 -0.05 -1.63
CA ALA A 26 -39.39 1.41 -1.56
C ALA A 26 -38.76 2.00 -2.85
N THR A 27 -39.57 2.75 -3.58
CA THR A 27 -39.20 3.48 -4.80
C THR A 27 -38.74 4.88 -4.42
N VAL A 28 -37.47 5.23 -4.66
CA VAL A 28 -37.01 6.60 -4.44
C VAL A 28 -37.22 7.41 -5.72
N ALA A 29 -38.11 8.40 -5.65
CA ALA A 29 -38.20 9.44 -6.67
C ALA A 29 -37.06 10.44 -6.44
N THR A 30 -36.05 10.44 -7.31
CA THR A 30 -35.03 11.49 -7.33
C THR A 30 -35.65 12.76 -7.92
N ALA A 31 -35.78 13.80 -7.10
CA ALA A 31 -36.10 15.14 -7.58
C ALA A 31 -34.84 15.72 -8.25
N SER A 32 -34.69 15.47 -9.56
CA SER A 32 -33.73 16.16 -10.41
C SER A 32 -34.48 16.80 -11.58
N ASP A 33 -34.14 18.06 -11.84
CA ASP A 33 -34.75 18.96 -12.81
C ASP A 33 -34.80 18.41 -14.25
N GLN A 34 -35.74 18.96 -15.01
CA GLN A 34 -36.39 18.40 -16.20
C GLN A 34 -35.50 18.18 -17.44
N SER A 35 -35.97 17.20 -18.23
CA SER A 35 -35.82 17.04 -19.69
C SER A 35 -34.70 16.14 -20.23
N SER A 36 -34.82 14.83 -20.00
CA SER A 36 -34.67 13.86 -21.09
C SER A 36 -35.52 12.62 -20.77
N SER A 37 -36.27 12.13 -21.76
CA SER A 37 -37.18 10.98 -21.64
C SER A 37 -36.39 9.67 -21.65
N ALA A 38 -35.64 9.41 -20.58
CA ALA A 38 -35.08 8.10 -20.28
C ALA A 38 -35.94 7.42 -19.22
N GLU A 39 -36.33 6.15 -19.46
CA GLU A 39 -37.05 5.33 -18.50
C GLU A 39 -36.32 5.35 -17.15
N SER A 40 -36.91 6.01 -16.13
CA SER A 40 -36.31 6.08 -14.80
C SER A 40 -36.39 4.71 -14.16
N SER A 41 -35.33 3.92 -14.28
CA SER A 41 -35.19 2.70 -13.51
C SER A 41 -35.11 3.09 -12.04
N SER A 42 -36.20 2.88 -11.31
CA SER A 42 -36.23 3.13 -9.87
C SER A 42 -35.29 2.14 -9.19
N GLN A 43 -34.08 2.58 -8.88
CA GLN A 43 -33.09 1.73 -8.26
C GLN A 43 -33.52 1.43 -6.81
N LYS A 44 -33.79 0.16 -6.53
CA LYS A 44 -34.20 -0.34 -5.21
C LYS A 44 -33.14 0.01 -4.15
N VAL A 45 -33.52 0.74 -3.11
CA VAL A 45 -32.62 1.09 -2.01
C VAL A 45 -32.48 -0.09 -1.05
N ILE A 46 -31.24 -0.51 -0.82
CA ILE A 46 -30.93 -1.59 0.13
C ILE A 46 -30.55 -0.96 1.46
N PHE A 47 -31.11 -1.47 2.56
CA PHE A 47 -30.74 -1.05 3.92
C PHE A 47 -29.81 -2.07 4.58
N ALA A 48 -28.70 -1.56 5.10
CA ALA A 48 -27.65 -2.31 5.76
C ALA A 48 -27.70 -2.06 7.28
N LYS A 49 -27.76 -3.14 8.05
CA LYS A 49 -27.68 -3.19 9.50
C LYS A 49 -26.26 -3.54 9.92
N THR A 50 -25.71 -2.75 10.81
CA THR A 50 -24.38 -2.92 11.39
C THR A 50 -24.40 -3.94 12.55
N PRO A 51 -23.25 -4.49 12.99
CA PRO A 51 -23.18 -5.36 14.17
C PRO A 51 -23.69 -4.72 15.47
N CYS A 52 -23.63 -3.39 15.56
CA CYS A 52 -24.20 -2.62 16.67
C CYS A 52 -25.71 -2.28 16.50
N ASN A 53 -26.39 -2.96 15.56
CA ASN A 53 -27.82 -2.84 15.26
C ASN A 53 -28.31 -1.51 14.63
N HIS A 54 -27.43 -0.52 14.40
CA HIS A 54 -27.81 0.68 13.65
C HIS A 54 -27.98 0.37 12.16
N VAL A 55 -28.97 1.01 11.52
CA VAL A 55 -29.34 0.79 10.12
C VAL A 55 -29.09 2.03 9.26
N TYR A 56 -28.57 1.81 8.05
CA TYR A 56 -28.25 2.84 7.06
C TYR A 56 -28.69 2.36 5.69
N CYS A 57 -28.91 3.25 4.72
CA CYS A 57 -28.91 2.81 3.33
C CYS A 57 -27.48 2.38 2.95
N ARG A 58 -27.37 1.34 2.11
CA ARG A 58 -26.11 0.72 1.70
C ARG A 58 -25.10 1.76 1.20
N THR A 59 -25.53 2.64 0.29
CA THR A 59 -24.67 3.68 -0.29
C THR A 59 -24.08 4.62 0.74
N CYS A 60 -24.86 5.03 1.76
CA CYS A 60 -24.35 5.94 2.79
C CYS A 60 -23.34 5.27 3.71
N ILE A 61 -23.59 4.02 4.15
CA ILE A 61 -22.63 3.34 5.02
C ILE A 61 -21.37 2.93 4.24
N GLU A 62 -21.49 2.49 2.99
CA GLU A 62 -20.34 2.24 2.11
C GLU A 62 -19.49 3.50 1.95
N ARG A 63 -20.09 4.66 1.67
CA ARG A 63 -19.34 5.93 1.55
C ARG A 63 -18.57 6.29 2.81
N ILE A 64 -19.10 5.95 3.98
CA ILE A 64 -18.43 6.19 5.28
C ILE A 64 -17.31 5.16 5.54
N LEU A 65 -17.51 3.92 5.10
CA LEU A 65 -16.57 2.80 5.29
C LEU A 65 -15.61 2.60 4.10
N LEU A 66 -15.64 3.41 3.05
CA LEU A 66 -14.75 3.26 1.88
C LEU A 66 -13.97 4.52 1.46
N PRO A 67 -13.77 5.58 2.28
CA PRO A 67 -13.21 6.84 1.77
C PRO A 67 -11.79 6.71 1.22
N ASP A 68 -10.98 5.73 1.67
CA ASP A 68 -9.64 5.48 1.12
C ASP A 68 -9.34 3.98 0.97
N VAL A 69 -9.17 3.24 2.07
CA VAL A 69 -8.84 1.78 2.06
C VAL A 69 -9.52 1.03 3.22
N ALA A 70 -10.35 1.72 4.00
CA ALA A 70 -10.76 1.24 5.30
C ALA A 70 -12.12 0.55 5.28
N THR A 71 -12.22 -0.67 4.74
CA THR A 71 -13.44 -1.49 4.90
C THR A 71 -13.84 -1.69 6.36
N MET A 72 -12.94 -1.37 7.30
CA MET A 72 -13.24 -1.14 8.71
C MET A 72 -13.33 0.36 9.00
N GLY A 73 -14.47 0.80 9.52
CA GLY A 73 -14.66 2.16 10.03
C GLY A 73 -15.35 2.13 11.38
N THR A 74 -15.91 3.27 11.78
CA THR A 74 -16.74 3.36 12.99
C THR A 74 -18.17 3.66 12.61
N CYS A 75 -19.12 3.03 13.29
CA CYS A 75 -20.54 3.34 13.17
C CYS A 75 -20.76 4.84 13.46
N PRO A 76 -21.39 5.61 12.55
CA PRO A 76 -21.65 7.04 12.77
C PRO A 76 -22.40 7.36 14.05
N MET A 77 -23.29 6.46 14.49
CA MET A 77 -24.16 6.66 15.65
C MET A 77 -23.46 6.36 16.98
N CYS A 78 -22.83 5.19 17.12
CA CYS A 78 -22.27 4.72 18.40
C CYS A 78 -20.76 4.51 18.41
N ARG A 79 -20.08 4.80 17.30
CA ARG A 79 -18.63 4.69 17.11
C ARG A 79 -18.04 3.28 17.27
N THR A 80 -18.87 2.26 17.44
CA THR A 80 -18.43 0.85 17.40
C THR A 80 -17.71 0.57 16.07
N ALA A 81 -16.61 -0.19 16.12
CA ALA A 81 -15.91 -0.62 14.91
C ALA A 81 -16.84 -1.49 14.05
N VAL A 82 -16.91 -1.20 12.75
CA VAL A 82 -17.76 -1.90 11.79
C VAL A 82 -16.94 -2.24 10.56
N SER A 83 -16.97 -3.50 10.15
CA SER A 83 -16.49 -3.92 8.83
C SER A 83 -17.64 -3.89 7.81
N ILE A 84 -17.35 -3.50 6.56
CA ILE A 84 -18.28 -3.62 5.44
C ILE A 84 -18.76 -5.07 5.26
N PHE A 85 -17.88 -6.04 5.55
CA PHE A 85 -18.17 -7.47 5.43
C PHE A 85 -19.03 -8.02 6.58
N ASP A 86 -19.17 -7.26 7.67
CA ASP A 86 -20.07 -7.59 8.78
C ASP A 86 -21.46 -6.97 8.61
N LEU A 87 -21.69 -6.18 7.55
CA LEU A 87 -22.99 -5.60 7.25
C LEU A 87 -23.99 -6.69 6.87
N ARG A 88 -25.21 -6.55 7.38
CA ARG A 88 -26.34 -7.45 7.11
C ARG A 88 -27.46 -6.68 6.46
N HIS A 89 -28.30 -7.34 5.69
CA HIS A 89 -29.54 -6.76 5.20
C HIS A 89 -30.48 -6.49 6.38
N ALA A 90 -31.05 -5.29 6.48
CA ALA A 90 -31.81 -4.89 7.67
C ALA A 90 -33.05 -5.76 7.93
N THR A 91 -33.74 -6.23 6.88
CA THR A 91 -34.91 -7.12 7.00
C THR A 91 -34.55 -8.60 7.11
N THR A 92 -33.68 -9.10 6.24
CA THR A 92 -33.41 -10.55 6.14
C THR A 92 -32.30 -11.05 7.05
N GLU A 93 -31.55 -10.13 7.68
CA GLU A 93 -30.36 -10.40 8.53
C GLU A 93 -29.24 -11.19 7.82
N LYS A 94 -29.37 -11.42 6.50
CA LYS A 94 -28.36 -12.06 5.66
C LYS A 94 -27.18 -11.13 5.46
N ALA A 95 -25.96 -11.67 5.40
CA ALA A 95 -24.78 -10.90 5.08
C ALA A 95 -24.94 -10.17 3.74
N LEU A 96 -24.62 -8.87 3.72
CA LEU A 96 -24.73 -8.05 2.52
C LEU A 96 -23.68 -8.44 1.47
N TYR A 97 -22.52 -8.90 1.93
CA TYR A 97 -21.47 -9.49 1.12
C TYR A 97 -21.21 -10.91 1.63
N PRO A 98 -22.01 -11.90 1.21
CA PRO A 98 -21.81 -13.28 1.65
C PRO A 98 -20.42 -13.76 1.23
N SER A 99 -19.91 -14.78 1.91
CA SER A 99 -18.70 -15.46 1.44
C SER A 99 -19.00 -16.06 0.07
N ASN A 100 -18.41 -15.48 -0.98
CA ASN A 100 -18.73 -15.85 -2.35
C ASN A 100 -18.19 -17.26 -2.63
N SER A 101 -19.03 -18.22 -2.96
CA SER A 101 -18.52 -19.56 -3.31
C SER A 101 -17.77 -19.56 -4.64
N ASP A 102 -18.09 -18.61 -5.53
CA ASP A 102 -17.50 -18.55 -6.87
C ASP A 102 -16.53 -17.37 -7.03
N VAL A 103 -15.25 -17.69 -6.89
CA VAL A 103 -14.12 -16.77 -7.13
C VAL A 103 -13.96 -16.45 -8.62
N SER A 104 -14.47 -17.30 -9.53
CA SER A 104 -14.23 -17.15 -10.97
C SER A 104 -14.81 -15.88 -11.58
N SER A 105 -15.81 -15.29 -10.92
CA SER A 105 -16.44 -14.03 -11.33
C SER A 105 -15.65 -12.79 -10.92
N TRP A 106 -14.62 -12.93 -10.08
CA TRP A 106 -13.90 -11.77 -9.58
C TRP A 106 -12.89 -11.26 -10.62
N PRO A 107 -12.67 -9.94 -10.73
CA PRO A 107 -11.67 -9.38 -11.64
C PRO A 107 -10.23 -9.84 -11.31
N ILE A 108 -10.01 -10.33 -10.09
CA ILE A 108 -8.72 -10.86 -9.61
C ILE A 108 -8.58 -12.38 -9.76
N ALA A 109 -9.58 -13.06 -10.35
CA ALA A 109 -9.53 -14.49 -10.57
C ALA A 109 -8.38 -14.87 -11.52
N ASN A 110 -7.86 -16.10 -11.35
CA ASN A 110 -6.71 -16.66 -12.07
C ASN A 110 -5.39 -15.93 -11.87
N ASN A 111 -5.28 -15.05 -10.89
CA ASN A 111 -4.04 -14.34 -10.60
C ASN A 111 -3.33 -14.90 -9.36
N VAL A 112 -2.00 -14.81 -9.40
CA VAL A 112 -1.13 -15.12 -8.25
C VAL A 112 -0.36 -13.86 -7.90
N TYR A 113 -0.63 -13.24 -6.76
CA TYR A 113 0.04 -12.02 -6.35
C TYR A 113 1.26 -12.37 -5.50
N LYS A 114 2.46 -12.09 -6.01
CA LYS A 114 3.74 -12.31 -5.32
C LYS A 114 4.25 -11.00 -4.74
N GLN A 115 4.91 -11.08 -3.59
CA GLN A 115 5.60 -9.94 -3.00
C GLN A 115 6.85 -9.57 -3.80
N PHE A 116 7.02 -8.28 -4.12
CA PHE A 116 8.20 -7.68 -4.73
C PHE A 116 8.70 -6.55 -3.84
N SER A 117 10.01 -6.49 -3.59
CA SER A 117 10.62 -5.37 -2.86
C SER A 117 10.75 -4.14 -3.75
N VAL A 118 10.31 -2.98 -3.28
CA VAL A 118 10.54 -1.70 -3.97
C VAL A 118 11.89 -1.17 -3.53
N GLY A 119 12.91 -1.27 -4.39
CA GLY A 119 14.34 -1.16 -4.07
C GLY A 119 14.86 0.23 -3.66
N ARG A 120 14.17 0.99 -2.78
CA ARG A 120 14.43 2.44 -2.59
C ARG A 120 14.94 2.92 -1.24
N ARG A 121 15.18 2.12 -0.19
CA ARG A 121 15.75 2.66 1.06
C ARG A 121 17.19 2.21 1.35
N ARG A 122 18.13 3.15 1.17
CA ARG A 122 19.46 3.17 1.81
C ARG A 122 19.42 3.71 3.27
N GLY A 123 18.23 3.93 3.85
CA GLY A 123 18.06 4.46 5.21
C GLY A 123 17.61 3.40 6.22
N LEU A 124 17.99 3.59 7.49
CA LEU A 124 17.87 2.69 8.66
C LEU A 124 16.46 2.13 8.98
N GLN A 125 15.42 2.46 8.22
CA GLN A 125 14.02 2.13 8.53
C GLN A 125 13.30 1.45 7.36
N SER A 126 13.97 0.61 6.56
CA SER A 126 13.17 -0.42 5.90
C SER A 126 12.75 -1.38 7.02
N PHE A 127 11.46 -1.38 7.36
CA PHE A 127 10.89 -2.51 8.07
C PHE A 127 11.14 -3.70 7.15
N GLN A 128 12.24 -4.41 7.38
CA GLN A 128 12.47 -5.68 6.72
C GLN A 128 11.28 -6.51 7.15
N THR A 129 10.34 -6.69 6.22
CA THR A 129 9.22 -7.59 6.41
C THR A 129 9.81 -8.89 6.93
N ASP A 130 9.40 -9.23 8.13
CA ASP A 130 9.88 -10.40 8.85
C ASP A 130 9.83 -11.62 7.93
N GLY A 131 10.75 -12.56 8.08
CA GLY A 131 10.91 -13.69 7.16
C GLY A 131 9.66 -14.52 6.88
N ILE A 132 8.62 -14.45 7.72
CA ILE A 132 7.31 -15.09 7.45
C ILE A 132 6.57 -14.41 6.30
N PHE A 133 6.69 -13.09 6.18
CA PHE A 133 6.06 -12.33 5.10
C PHE A 133 6.79 -12.53 3.78
N ARG A 134 8.10 -12.77 3.84
CA ARG A 134 8.92 -12.97 2.63
C ARG A 134 8.45 -14.21 1.90
N ASN A 135 8.22 -14.05 0.60
CA ASN A 135 7.75 -15.11 -0.29
C ASN A 135 6.33 -15.59 0.02
N THR A 136 5.51 -14.78 0.70
CA THR A 136 4.07 -15.00 0.71
C THR A 136 3.49 -14.64 -0.65
N SER A 137 2.52 -15.41 -1.12
CA SER A 137 1.76 -15.14 -2.33
C SER A 137 0.28 -15.38 -2.09
N PHE A 138 -0.57 -14.56 -2.71
CA PHE A 138 -2.02 -14.73 -2.68
C PHE A 138 -2.48 -15.34 -4.00
N CYS A 139 -3.20 -16.46 -3.96
CA CYS A 139 -3.63 -17.18 -5.16
C CYS A 139 -5.15 -17.17 -5.27
N PHE A 140 -5.67 -16.77 -6.43
CA PHE A 140 -7.09 -16.65 -6.71
C PHE A 140 -7.50 -17.51 -7.91
N ASN A 141 -7.10 -18.79 -7.94
CA ASN A 141 -7.34 -19.68 -9.09
C ASN A 141 -8.84 -19.92 -9.35
N GLN A 142 -9.25 -20.00 -10.63
CA GLN A 142 -10.64 -20.22 -11.03
C GLN A 142 -11.22 -21.52 -10.46
N GLY A 143 -12.45 -21.44 -9.94
CA GLY A 143 -13.17 -22.58 -9.36
C GLY A 143 -12.58 -23.08 -8.03
N HIS A 144 -11.60 -22.37 -7.47
CA HIS A 144 -10.95 -22.75 -6.22
C HIS A 144 -11.15 -21.70 -5.14
N ILE A 145 -11.11 -22.17 -3.89
CA ILE A 145 -11.05 -21.31 -2.70
C ILE A 145 -9.75 -20.50 -2.78
N PRO A 146 -9.76 -19.19 -2.51
CA PRO A 146 -8.54 -18.39 -2.49
C PRO A 146 -7.54 -19.00 -1.51
N LYS A 147 -6.24 -18.88 -1.79
CA LYS A 147 -5.19 -19.51 -0.98
C LYS A 147 -4.10 -18.52 -0.59
N LEU A 148 -3.56 -18.72 0.61
CA LEU A 148 -2.28 -18.15 1.00
C LEU A 148 -1.19 -19.20 0.71
N GLN A 149 -0.27 -18.87 -0.18
CA GLN A 149 0.95 -19.64 -0.40
C GLN A 149 2.10 -19.00 0.36
N TYR A 150 2.93 -19.82 0.99
CA TYR A 150 4.15 -19.37 1.65
C TYR A 150 5.22 -20.44 1.54
N ILE A 151 6.47 -19.99 1.53
CA ILE A 151 7.62 -20.89 1.44
C ILE A 151 8.11 -21.15 2.86
N ASN A 152 8.03 -22.40 3.31
CA ASN A 152 8.71 -22.80 4.53
C ASN A 152 10.17 -23.12 4.19
N LYS A 153 11.11 -22.38 4.78
CA LYS A 153 12.53 -22.64 4.59
C LYS A 153 12.93 -23.73 5.58
N GLU A 154 12.83 -24.98 5.17
CA GLU A 154 13.42 -26.08 5.94
C GLU A 154 14.96 -26.02 5.82
N ASP A 155 15.64 -26.44 6.89
CA ASP A 155 17.07 -26.20 7.13
C ASP A 155 17.99 -26.55 5.95
N ALA A 156 18.89 -25.60 5.64
CA ALA A 156 20.14 -25.72 4.87
C ALA A 156 20.15 -26.40 3.48
N GLY A 157 19.05 -27.00 3.00
CA GLY A 157 18.92 -27.58 1.67
C GLY A 157 18.18 -26.65 0.71
N GLU A 158 18.62 -26.55 -0.55
CA GLU A 158 18.05 -25.66 -1.58
C GLU A 158 16.60 -26.00 -2.00
N THR A 159 15.94 -26.96 -1.36
CA THR A 159 14.57 -27.36 -1.67
C THR A 159 13.55 -26.53 -0.89
N TYR A 160 12.90 -25.60 -1.60
CA TYR A 160 11.80 -24.80 -1.08
C TYR A 160 10.47 -25.56 -1.16
N ASN A 161 9.96 -26.05 -0.03
CA ASN A 161 8.63 -26.62 0.04
C ASN A 161 7.60 -25.48 0.12
N SER A 162 6.88 -25.26 -0.98
CA SER A 162 5.73 -24.34 -1.01
C SER A 162 4.56 -24.98 -0.29
N GLN A 163 4.07 -24.33 0.77
CA GLN A 163 2.84 -24.71 1.45
C GLN A 163 1.71 -23.79 1.02
N SER A 164 0.50 -24.32 0.96
CA SER A 164 -0.70 -23.58 0.57
C SER A 164 -1.83 -23.87 1.54
N VAL A 165 -2.52 -22.82 2.00
CA VAL A 165 -3.66 -22.96 2.92
C VAL A 165 -4.84 -22.18 2.35
N ASP A 166 -6.00 -22.83 2.34
CA ASP A 166 -7.24 -22.30 1.77
C ASP A 166 -7.95 -21.37 2.76
N PHE A 167 -8.38 -20.19 2.30
CA PHE A 167 -9.14 -19.24 3.12
C PHE A 167 -10.47 -19.87 3.57
N GLN A 168 -10.71 -19.89 4.88
CA GLN A 168 -11.92 -20.48 5.45
C GLN A 168 -13.11 -19.51 5.38
N ARG A 169 -12.83 -18.22 5.48
CA ARG A 169 -13.81 -17.15 5.29
C ARG A 169 -13.19 -16.12 4.37
N TYR A 170 -13.91 -15.75 3.34
CA TYR A 170 -13.41 -14.77 2.41
C TYR A 170 -14.55 -14.03 1.73
N HIS A 171 -14.31 -12.77 1.44
CA HIS A 171 -15.27 -11.85 0.85
C HIS A 171 -14.56 -10.97 -0.16
N PHE A 172 -15.27 -10.58 -1.21
CA PHE A 172 -14.77 -9.65 -2.20
C PHE A 172 -15.83 -8.57 -2.44
N HIS A 173 -15.43 -7.31 -2.36
CA HIS A 173 -16.26 -6.15 -2.67
C HIS A 173 -15.82 -5.60 -4.05
N PRO A 174 -16.57 -5.87 -5.13
CA PRO A 174 -16.16 -5.51 -6.49
C PRO A 174 -15.97 -4.02 -6.69
N GLN A 175 -16.84 -3.19 -6.11
CA GLN A 175 -16.84 -1.74 -6.33
C GLN A 175 -15.56 -1.08 -5.79
N SER A 176 -15.05 -1.53 -4.64
CA SER A 176 -13.80 -1.00 -4.06
C SER A 176 -12.60 -1.89 -4.36
N MET A 177 -12.76 -2.93 -5.18
CA MET A 177 -11.74 -3.94 -5.47
C MET A 177 -11.08 -4.48 -4.20
N THR A 178 -11.87 -4.80 -3.16
CA THR A 178 -11.31 -5.18 -1.85
C THR A 178 -11.65 -6.62 -1.47
N PHE A 179 -10.61 -7.40 -1.18
CA PHE A 179 -10.69 -8.74 -0.64
C PHE A 179 -10.49 -8.72 0.88
N HIS A 180 -11.29 -9.50 1.59
CA HIS A 180 -11.03 -9.85 2.99
C HIS A 180 -10.95 -11.35 3.11
N GLY A 181 -9.87 -11.87 3.67
CA GLY A 181 -9.64 -13.29 3.87
C GLY A 181 -9.27 -13.59 5.31
N LYS A 182 -9.82 -14.67 5.86
CA LYS A 182 -9.46 -15.23 7.17
C LYS A 182 -9.12 -16.72 7.08
N LEU A 183 -8.05 -17.09 7.77
CA LEU A 183 -7.51 -18.43 7.97
C LEU A 183 -7.40 -18.70 9.47
N ASP A 184 -7.88 -19.85 9.92
CA ASP A 184 -7.52 -20.41 11.22
C ASP A 184 -6.67 -21.67 10.96
N PHE A 185 -5.42 -21.69 11.43
CA PHE A 185 -4.49 -22.78 11.17
C PHE A 185 -4.83 -23.99 12.06
N ALA A 186 -5.06 -25.15 11.45
CA ALA A 186 -5.32 -26.39 12.20
C ALA A 186 -4.12 -26.78 13.08
N THR A 187 -2.91 -26.58 12.55
CA THR A 187 -1.66 -26.65 13.29
C THR A 187 -1.04 -25.26 13.26
N PRO A 188 -0.77 -24.62 14.41
CA PRO A 188 -0.18 -23.29 14.45
C PRO A 188 1.11 -23.20 13.63
N LEU A 189 1.22 -22.17 12.80
CA LEU A 189 2.41 -21.95 11.99
C LEU A 189 3.52 -21.44 12.88
N SER A 190 4.52 -22.30 13.11
CA SER A 190 5.69 -21.96 13.90
C SER A 190 6.81 -21.46 12.99
N ARG A 191 7.48 -20.38 13.40
CA ARG A 191 8.65 -19.85 12.71
C ARG A 191 9.92 -20.25 13.47
N PRO A 192 10.85 -20.96 12.83
CA PRO A 192 12.18 -21.15 13.40
C PRO A 192 12.96 -19.84 13.39
N CYS A 193 13.77 -19.63 14.42
CA CYS A 193 14.66 -18.49 14.56
C CYS A 193 15.91 -18.97 15.30
N GLY A 194 16.93 -19.30 14.52
CA GLY A 194 18.04 -20.11 15.02
C GLY A 194 17.53 -21.51 15.37
N ASP A 195 17.99 -22.05 16.49
CA ASP A 195 17.60 -23.38 16.98
C ASP A 195 16.25 -23.38 17.72
N SER A 196 15.61 -22.21 17.89
CA SER A 196 14.41 -22.01 18.71
C SER A 196 13.20 -21.61 17.87
N MET A 197 12.01 -22.10 18.24
CA MET A 197 10.73 -21.75 17.59
C MET A 197 10.17 -20.50 18.25
N CYS A 198 10.44 -19.32 17.67
CA CYS A 198 10.15 -18.04 18.33
C CYS A 198 8.70 -17.58 18.25
N TYR A 199 7.99 -17.87 17.16
CA TYR A 199 6.60 -17.42 17.01
C TYR A 199 5.73 -18.51 16.51
N SER A 200 4.50 -18.51 17.01
CA SER A 200 3.47 -19.42 16.57
C SER A 200 2.20 -18.63 16.27
N TYR A 201 1.60 -18.89 15.12
CA TYR A 201 0.41 -18.20 14.65
C TYR A 201 -0.73 -19.18 14.49
N SER A 202 -1.84 -18.94 15.17
CA SER A 202 -3.05 -19.76 15.07
C SER A 202 -4.03 -19.23 14.03
N SER A 203 -3.87 -17.98 13.58
CA SER A 203 -4.75 -17.39 12.58
C SER A 203 -4.05 -16.36 11.70
N PHE A 204 -4.63 -16.11 10.53
CA PHE A 204 -4.21 -15.08 9.60
C PHE A 204 -5.45 -14.39 9.05
N ASN A 205 -5.47 -13.06 9.10
CA ASN A 205 -6.50 -12.24 8.49
C ASN A 205 -5.83 -11.27 7.52
N CYS A 206 -6.39 -11.06 6.34
CA CYS A 206 -5.93 -10.02 5.44
C CYS A 206 -7.08 -9.22 4.87
N LEU A 207 -6.84 -7.94 4.66
CA LEU A 207 -7.65 -7.04 3.88
C LEU A 207 -6.77 -6.51 2.76
N LEU A 208 -7.09 -6.83 1.51
CA LEU A 208 -6.26 -6.50 0.35
C LEU A 208 -7.10 -5.67 -0.61
N GLN A 209 -6.66 -4.45 -0.90
CA GLN A 209 -7.28 -3.60 -1.89
C GLN A 209 -6.46 -3.68 -3.18
N PHE A 210 -7.10 -4.09 -4.26
CA PHE A 210 -6.49 -4.20 -5.57
C PHE A 210 -6.66 -2.91 -6.36
N SER A 211 -5.82 -2.75 -7.37
CA SER A 211 -6.03 -1.80 -8.45
C SER A 211 -7.33 -2.06 -9.19
N SER A 212 -7.82 -1.04 -9.90
CA SER A 212 -9.04 -1.14 -10.71
C SER A 212 -8.97 -2.24 -11.78
N ASP A 213 -7.77 -2.52 -12.30
CA ASP A 213 -7.48 -3.58 -13.29
C ASP A 213 -7.06 -4.93 -12.65
N GLY A 214 -6.99 -4.99 -11.32
CA GLY A 214 -6.61 -6.19 -10.57
C GLY A 214 -5.14 -6.63 -10.73
N GLN A 215 -4.22 -5.82 -11.27
CA GLN A 215 -2.84 -6.26 -11.50
C GLN A 215 -1.94 -6.23 -10.25
N TYR A 216 -2.28 -5.43 -9.24
CA TYR A 216 -1.50 -5.34 -8.00
C TYR A 216 -2.40 -5.02 -6.79
N ILE A 217 -1.85 -5.24 -5.60
CA ILE A 217 -2.45 -4.83 -4.33
C ILE A 217 -1.90 -3.45 -3.99
N ARG A 218 -2.78 -2.43 -4.04
CA ARG A 218 -2.43 -1.02 -3.84
C ARG A 218 -2.27 -0.63 -2.39
N ASP A 219 -3.09 -1.20 -1.51
CA ASP A 219 -2.99 -1.04 -0.06
C ASP A 219 -3.68 -2.25 0.59
N GLY A 220 -3.47 -2.42 1.89
CA GLY A 220 -4.08 -3.50 2.63
C GLY A 220 -3.49 -3.65 4.02
N TYR A 221 -4.08 -4.56 4.78
CA TYR A 221 -3.63 -4.95 6.10
C TYR A 221 -3.50 -6.46 6.15
N ILE A 222 -2.36 -6.94 6.61
CA ILE A 222 -2.14 -8.34 6.92
C ILE A 222 -1.99 -8.45 8.43
N HIS A 223 -2.72 -9.39 9.03
CA HIS A 223 -2.78 -9.58 10.46
C HIS A 223 -2.56 -11.04 10.82
N TRP A 224 -1.44 -11.32 11.47
CA TRP A 224 -1.14 -12.65 11.99
C TRP A 224 -1.53 -12.74 13.46
N GLY A 225 -2.54 -13.55 13.77
CA GLY A 225 -2.99 -13.78 15.14
C GLY A 225 -2.08 -14.81 15.81
N TYR A 226 -1.45 -14.39 16.90
CA TYR A 226 -0.60 -15.26 17.71
C TYR A 226 -1.37 -16.44 18.29
N GLU A 227 -0.72 -17.60 18.34
CA GLU A 227 -1.16 -18.72 19.16
C GLU A 227 -1.20 -18.27 20.64
N PRO A 228 -2.35 -18.44 21.33
CA PRO A 228 -2.42 -18.16 22.76
C PRO A 228 -1.39 -18.98 23.53
N THR A 229 -0.69 -18.33 24.45
CA THR A 229 0.22 -18.98 25.39
C THR A 229 -0.30 -18.82 26.81
N THR A 230 0.16 -19.69 27.72
CA THR A 230 -0.19 -19.56 29.13
C THR A 230 0.91 -18.78 29.86
N PRO A 231 0.56 -17.83 30.76
CA PRO A 231 1.55 -17.13 31.57
C PRO A 231 2.33 -18.06 32.52
N ASP A 232 1.81 -19.25 32.81
CA ASP A 232 2.45 -20.24 33.67
C ASP A 232 3.64 -20.90 32.94
N ASP A 233 3.52 -21.15 31.63
CA ASP A 233 4.60 -21.69 30.80
C ASP A 233 5.55 -20.59 30.30
N TYR A 234 5.00 -19.41 30.01
CA TYR A 234 5.73 -18.29 29.41
C TYR A 234 5.43 -16.96 30.14
N PRO A 235 6.02 -16.74 31.33
CA PRO A 235 5.71 -15.59 32.19
C PRO A 235 5.99 -14.21 31.59
N LEU A 236 6.74 -14.15 30.48
CA LEU A 236 7.06 -12.91 29.78
C LEU A 236 6.15 -12.65 28.57
N ASP A 237 5.32 -13.60 28.17
CA ASP A 237 4.56 -13.51 26.93
C ASP A 237 3.44 -12.50 27.01
N GLY A 238 3.42 -11.50 26.13
CA GLY A 238 2.37 -10.50 25.98
C GLY A 238 2.90 -9.19 25.40
N LYS A 239 2.13 -8.13 25.60
CA LYS A 239 2.46 -6.80 25.09
C LYS A 239 3.27 -6.00 26.11
N TRP A 240 4.36 -5.41 25.67
CA TRP A 240 5.27 -4.62 26.50
C TRP A 240 5.55 -3.26 25.86
N ARG A 241 5.72 -2.24 26.69
CA ARG A 241 6.22 -0.92 26.32
C ARG A 241 7.63 -0.77 26.86
N VAL A 242 8.60 -0.63 25.98
CA VAL A 242 10.03 -0.52 26.27
C VAL A 242 10.42 0.95 26.24
N GLU A 243 11.04 1.41 27.33
CA GLU A 243 11.48 2.78 27.52
C GLU A 243 12.98 2.77 27.86
N TRP A 244 13.73 3.75 27.36
CA TRP A 244 15.14 3.94 27.69
C TRP A 244 15.48 5.44 27.69
N GLU A 245 16.63 5.78 28.28
CA GLU A 245 17.10 7.16 28.37
C GLU A 245 17.21 7.81 26.97
N ASP A 246 16.59 8.98 26.80
CA ASP A 246 16.53 9.76 25.55
C ASP A 246 15.86 9.08 24.34
N GLY A 247 15.16 7.96 24.56
CA GLY A 247 14.44 7.21 23.53
C GLY A 247 12.95 7.50 23.47
N GLU A 248 12.40 7.44 22.26
CA GLU A 248 10.95 7.31 22.11
C GLU A 248 10.52 5.90 22.55
N PRO A 249 9.45 5.77 23.35
CA PRO A 249 8.97 4.48 23.82
C PRO A 249 8.55 3.59 22.65
N LEU A 250 8.92 2.30 22.72
CA LEU A 250 8.62 1.31 21.70
C LEU A 250 7.71 0.22 22.25
N GLU A 251 6.69 -0.19 21.52
CA GLU A 251 5.90 -1.37 21.86
C GLU A 251 6.50 -2.64 21.22
N ILE A 252 6.67 -3.70 22.01
CA ILE A 252 7.08 -5.02 21.56
C ILE A 252 6.08 -6.09 22.00
N TYR A 253 6.08 -7.21 21.28
CA TYR A 253 5.26 -8.38 21.58
C TYR A 253 6.18 -9.55 21.85
N VAL A 254 6.09 -10.10 23.06
CA VAL A 254 6.85 -11.27 23.48
C VAL A 254 5.94 -12.50 23.36
N GLN A 255 6.38 -13.53 22.66
CA GLN A 255 5.70 -14.81 22.56
C GLN A 255 6.72 -15.95 22.65
N LYS A 256 6.44 -16.99 23.44
CA LYS A 256 7.36 -18.09 23.75
C LYS A 256 8.77 -17.59 24.07
N HIS A 257 8.86 -16.58 24.93
CA HIS A 257 10.10 -15.89 25.31
C HIS A 257 10.86 -15.21 24.16
N CYS A 258 10.22 -14.95 23.04
CA CYS A 258 10.86 -14.38 21.87
C CYS A 258 10.14 -13.10 21.45
N PHE A 259 10.88 -12.11 20.97
CA PHE A 259 10.30 -10.84 20.51
C PHE A 259 11.05 -10.31 19.29
N ASN A 260 10.42 -9.40 18.54
CA ASN A 260 10.98 -8.80 17.35
C ASN A 260 11.01 -7.31 17.56
N CYS A 261 12.18 -6.74 17.34
CA CYS A 261 12.39 -5.31 17.46
C CYS A 261 13.11 -4.87 16.18
N VAL A 262 12.44 -4.02 15.40
CA VAL A 262 12.97 -3.46 14.14
C VAL A 262 13.41 -4.56 13.14
N GLY A 263 12.62 -5.63 13.01
CA GLY A 263 12.89 -6.73 12.08
C GLY A 263 13.99 -7.70 12.55
N ILE A 264 14.50 -7.53 13.76
CA ILE A 264 15.46 -8.43 14.40
C ILE A 264 14.74 -9.25 15.45
N ASN A 265 14.89 -10.58 15.39
CA ASN A 265 14.35 -11.48 16.41
C ASN A 265 15.33 -11.63 17.56
N TYR A 266 14.80 -11.60 18.78
CA TYR A 266 15.54 -11.76 20.02
C TYR A 266 14.92 -12.92 20.81
N GLU A 267 15.78 -13.73 21.43
CA GLU A 267 15.38 -14.83 22.29
C GLU A 267 15.75 -14.52 23.74
N ILE A 268 14.76 -14.57 24.62
CA ILE A 268 14.92 -14.39 26.06
C ILE A 268 15.15 -15.75 26.69
N THR A 269 16.26 -15.87 27.37
CA THR A 269 16.62 -17.00 28.22
C THR A 269 16.46 -16.60 29.68
N LEU A 270 16.23 -17.57 30.56
CA LEU A 270 16.30 -17.37 32.01
C LEU A 270 17.65 -17.89 32.51
N ASP A 271 18.41 -17.08 33.24
CA ASP A 271 19.69 -17.52 33.82
C ASP A 271 19.49 -18.49 35.01
N ASP A 272 20.57 -18.96 35.64
CA ASP A 272 20.49 -19.88 36.79
C ASP A 272 19.68 -19.32 37.98
N LYS A 273 19.54 -17.99 38.05
CA LYS A 273 18.73 -17.28 39.04
C LYS A 273 17.35 -16.91 38.49
N HIS A 274 16.94 -17.50 37.37
CA HIS A 274 15.70 -17.23 36.66
C HIS A 274 15.50 -15.73 36.33
N ARG A 275 16.60 -15.04 36.02
CA ARG A 275 16.55 -13.66 35.54
C ARG A 275 16.50 -13.66 34.01
N PRO A 276 15.52 -12.97 33.40
CA PRO A 276 15.48 -12.77 31.97
C PRO A 276 16.77 -12.18 31.41
N ARG A 277 17.27 -12.76 30.32
CA ARG A 277 18.48 -12.34 29.62
C ARG A 277 18.34 -12.62 28.13
N PHE A 278 18.82 -11.71 27.29
CA PHE A 278 19.00 -12.00 25.87
C PHE A 278 20.29 -11.38 25.33
N GLU A 279 20.78 -11.95 24.24
CA GLU A 279 21.92 -11.43 23.49
C GLU A 279 21.45 -10.87 22.15
N TRP A 280 22.07 -9.78 21.70
CA TRP A 280 21.74 -9.22 20.40
C TRP A 280 22.28 -10.12 19.29
N PRO A 281 21.44 -10.59 18.36
CA PRO A 281 21.86 -11.52 17.31
C PRO A 281 22.82 -10.86 16.33
N GLU A 282 23.53 -11.65 15.54
CA GLU A 282 24.50 -11.14 14.57
C GLU A 282 23.88 -10.16 13.56
N ALA A 283 22.61 -10.36 13.20
CA ALA A 283 21.84 -9.48 12.32
C ALA A 283 21.76 -8.04 12.85
N ALA A 284 21.82 -7.84 14.17
CA ALA A 284 21.83 -6.50 14.78
C ALA A 284 23.15 -5.74 14.55
N ARG A 285 24.25 -6.43 14.22
CA ARG A 285 25.58 -5.81 14.06
C ARG A 285 25.64 -4.84 12.89
N GLY A 286 24.83 -5.04 11.86
CA GLY A 286 24.76 -4.13 10.70
C GLY A 286 24.24 -2.74 11.07
N PHE A 287 23.35 -2.67 12.06
CA PHE A 287 22.79 -1.43 12.58
C PHE A 287 23.75 -0.73 13.54
N PHE A 288 24.43 -1.50 14.40
CA PHE A 288 25.36 -0.97 15.40
C PHE A 288 26.78 -1.42 15.07
N ARG A 289 27.40 -0.79 14.06
CA ARG A 289 28.63 -1.21 13.36
C ARG A 289 29.88 -1.48 14.22
N GLN A 290 29.83 -1.39 15.55
CA GLN A 290 30.97 -1.55 16.44
C GLN A 290 30.67 -2.36 17.71
N GLN A 291 29.43 -2.79 17.94
CA GLN A 291 29.01 -3.42 19.20
C GLN A 291 28.85 -4.93 18.98
N ARG A 292 29.77 -5.73 19.52
CA ARG A 292 29.67 -7.21 19.54
C ARG A 292 29.21 -7.66 20.93
N ASN A 293 28.38 -8.70 20.96
CA ASN A 293 27.94 -9.37 22.19
C ASN A 293 27.24 -8.43 23.17
N VAL A 294 26.32 -7.62 22.65
CA VAL A 294 25.45 -6.82 23.51
C VAL A 294 24.52 -7.78 24.24
N VAL A 295 24.54 -7.71 25.56
CA VAL A 295 23.71 -8.54 26.44
C VAL A 295 22.83 -7.60 27.24
N GLN A 296 21.55 -7.95 27.34
CA GLN A 296 20.62 -7.33 28.27
C GLN A 296 20.20 -8.33 29.33
N ARG A 297 20.16 -7.91 30.59
CA ARG A 297 19.77 -8.75 31.74
C ARG A 297 18.82 -7.99 32.64
N SER A 298 17.71 -8.62 32.98
CA SER A 298 16.79 -8.12 34.01
C SER A 298 17.47 -8.16 35.38
N ASN A 299 17.28 -7.10 36.16
CA ASN A 299 17.69 -7.05 37.56
C ASN A 299 16.73 -7.85 38.46
N GLN A 300 15.53 -8.15 37.95
CA GLN A 300 14.46 -8.84 38.67
C GLN A 300 14.43 -10.33 38.30
N GLN A 301 14.20 -11.18 39.30
CA GLN A 301 14.03 -12.61 39.16
C GLN A 301 12.55 -12.96 38.96
N ILE A 302 12.28 -13.88 38.03
CA ILE A 302 10.96 -14.48 37.86
C ILE A 302 11.00 -15.84 38.53
N GLN A 303 10.19 -16.04 39.57
CA GLN A 303 10.17 -17.34 40.27
C GLN A 303 9.59 -18.43 39.34
N PRO A 304 10.12 -19.66 39.38
CA PRO A 304 9.52 -20.79 38.66
C PRO A 304 8.04 -20.95 39.01
N GLY A 305 7.19 -21.07 37.99
CA GLY A 305 5.73 -21.18 38.15
C GLY A 305 5.02 -19.87 38.53
N ALA A 306 5.72 -18.75 38.65
CA ALA A 306 5.08 -17.44 38.74
C ALA A 306 4.62 -17.00 37.34
N ARG A 307 3.51 -16.25 37.28
CA ARG A 307 2.93 -15.68 36.05
C ARG A 307 3.70 -14.51 35.45
N GLY A 308 4.88 -14.22 35.99
CA GLY A 308 5.65 -13.02 35.66
C GLY A 308 5.00 -11.72 36.14
N PRO A 309 5.46 -10.57 35.60
CA PRO A 309 4.95 -9.26 35.99
C PRO A 309 3.51 -9.02 35.50
N SER A 310 2.67 -8.47 36.39
CA SER A 310 1.29 -8.08 36.12
C SER A 310 1.21 -6.85 35.21
N VAL A 311 0.04 -6.59 34.62
CA VAL A 311 -0.19 -5.37 33.81
C VAL A 311 0.13 -4.12 34.62
N GLY A 312 0.98 -3.25 34.07
CA GLY A 312 1.45 -2.03 34.70
C GLY A 312 2.79 -2.18 35.45
N GLU A 313 3.19 -3.39 35.82
CA GLU A 313 4.49 -3.66 36.44
C GLU A 313 5.64 -3.54 35.43
N THR A 314 6.85 -3.33 35.95
CA THR A 314 8.03 -3.01 35.14
C THR A 314 9.18 -3.97 35.41
N LEU A 315 9.85 -4.42 34.35
CA LEU A 315 11.16 -5.08 34.41
C LEU A 315 12.26 -4.06 34.10
N GLU A 316 13.22 -3.92 35.01
CA GLU A 316 14.42 -3.12 34.77
C GLU A 316 15.52 -3.99 34.18
N TRP A 317 16.09 -3.53 33.07
CA TRP A 317 17.15 -4.20 32.34
C TRP A 317 18.44 -3.39 32.42
N SER A 318 19.53 -4.12 32.66
CA SER A 318 20.90 -3.62 32.51
C SER A 318 21.48 -4.12 31.19
N THR A 319 22.35 -3.33 30.57
CA THR A 319 23.09 -3.73 29.36
C THR A 319 24.57 -3.40 29.50
N ASN A 320 25.40 -4.11 28.74
CA ASN A 320 26.83 -3.78 28.60
C ASN A 320 27.10 -2.66 27.59
N LEU A 321 26.06 -2.04 27.01
CA LEU A 321 26.19 -0.79 26.26
C LEU A 321 26.23 0.40 27.21
N ALA A 322 27.34 1.15 27.21
CA ALA A 322 27.47 2.36 28.02
C ALA A 322 26.42 3.45 27.67
N SER A 323 25.88 3.44 26.45
CA SER A 323 24.95 4.45 25.95
C SER A 323 23.48 4.21 26.34
N PHE A 324 23.16 3.10 27.02
CA PHE A 324 21.79 2.82 27.48
C PHE A 324 21.85 2.40 28.94
N SER A 325 21.99 3.38 29.83
CA SER A 325 22.24 3.14 31.25
C SER A 325 21.04 2.47 31.95
N GLN A 326 19.83 2.74 31.47
CA GLN A 326 18.58 2.21 32.02
C GLN A 326 17.58 1.88 30.90
N ILE A 327 17.09 0.64 30.88
CA ILE A 327 16.02 0.18 29.99
C ILE A 327 14.92 -0.40 30.85
N VAL A 328 13.69 0.06 30.69
CA VAL A 328 12.52 -0.36 31.48
C VAL A 328 11.47 -0.94 30.54
N TRP A 329 11.01 -2.15 30.85
CA TRP A 329 9.90 -2.77 30.13
C TRP A 329 8.66 -2.74 31.00
N LYS A 330 7.66 -1.96 30.61
CA LYS A 330 6.36 -1.90 31.29
C LYS A 330 5.36 -2.85 30.64
N ARG A 331 4.74 -3.69 31.43
CA ARG A 331 3.73 -4.65 30.96
C ARG A 331 2.45 -3.93 30.55
N VAL A 332 2.00 -4.14 29.32
CA VAL A 332 0.76 -3.54 28.79
C VAL A 332 -0.40 -4.54 28.79
N SER A 333 -0.15 -5.79 28.40
CA SER A 333 -1.16 -6.87 28.41
C SER A 333 -0.55 -8.21 28.79
N MET A 334 -1.27 -9.02 29.58
CA MET A 334 -0.89 -10.40 29.92
C MET A 334 -1.07 -11.39 28.77
N GLU A 335 -2.02 -11.12 27.89
CA GLU A 335 -2.38 -12.00 26.79
C GLU A 335 -2.09 -11.29 25.46
N LEU A 336 -1.55 -12.01 24.50
CA LEU A 336 -1.55 -11.56 23.12
C LEU A 336 -2.93 -11.86 22.53
N SER A 337 -3.80 -10.87 22.49
CA SER A 337 -5.09 -11.01 21.84
C SER A 337 -4.89 -11.34 20.35
N PRO A 338 -5.43 -12.47 19.85
CA PRO A 338 -5.35 -12.81 18.44
C PRO A 338 -6.00 -11.74 17.54
N GLN A 339 -6.87 -10.90 18.08
CA GLN A 339 -7.64 -9.88 17.35
C GLN A 339 -6.99 -8.49 17.39
N SER A 340 -6.44 -8.07 18.53
CA SER A 340 -5.85 -6.73 18.70
C SER A 340 -4.34 -6.70 18.64
N ASP A 341 -3.67 -7.76 19.10
CA ASP A 341 -2.23 -7.73 19.38
C ASP A 341 -1.41 -8.51 18.35
N GLY A 342 -2.09 -9.17 17.40
CA GLY A 342 -1.42 -9.78 16.27
C GLY A 342 -0.67 -8.77 15.39
N ARG A 343 0.28 -9.26 14.60
CA ARG A 343 1.15 -8.39 13.80
C ARG A 343 0.39 -7.80 12.63
N ARG A 344 0.19 -6.48 12.65
CA ARG A 344 -0.43 -5.73 11.57
C ARG A 344 0.65 -5.18 10.64
N LEU A 345 0.71 -5.69 9.42
CA LEU A 345 1.51 -5.13 8.35
C LEU A 345 0.58 -4.37 7.42
N ARG A 346 0.80 -3.05 7.30
CA ARG A 346 0.14 -2.28 6.25
C ARG A 346 0.93 -2.49 4.96
N ILE A 347 0.25 -2.91 3.90
CA ILE A 347 0.84 -3.01 2.57
C ILE A 347 0.96 -1.58 2.07
N ARG A 348 2.17 -1.04 2.05
CA ARG A 348 2.41 0.28 1.49
C ARG A 348 3.22 0.17 0.19
N PRO A 349 2.79 0.87 -0.87
CA PRO A 349 3.55 1.08 -2.10
C PRO A 349 5.04 1.34 -1.92
N ASP A 350 5.43 2.08 -0.88
CA ASP A 350 6.83 2.48 -0.66
C ASP A 350 7.71 1.40 0.01
N GLU A 351 7.12 0.33 0.55
CA GLU A 351 7.85 -0.75 1.21
C GLU A 351 7.98 -1.99 0.31
N PHE A 352 6.84 -2.51 -0.17
CA PHE A 352 6.78 -3.68 -1.05
C PHE A 352 5.42 -3.71 -1.77
N VAL A 353 5.35 -4.43 -2.88
CA VAL A 353 4.13 -4.57 -3.67
C VAL A 353 3.78 -6.04 -3.79
N TYR A 354 2.51 -6.37 -3.68
CA TYR A 354 2.03 -7.63 -4.21
C TYR A 354 1.55 -7.39 -5.64
N ARG A 355 2.22 -8.03 -6.59
CA ARG A 355 1.92 -7.89 -8.02
C ARG A 355 1.57 -9.25 -8.60
N ASN A 356 0.63 -9.27 -9.52
CA ASN A 356 0.31 -10.47 -10.27
C ASN A 356 1.60 -11.05 -10.90
N ALA A 357 1.83 -12.34 -10.71
CA ALA A 357 3.03 -13.04 -11.14
C ALA A 357 3.16 -13.08 -12.66
N ASP A 358 2.02 -13.09 -13.35
CA ASP A 358 1.94 -13.09 -14.81
C ASP A 358 1.91 -11.67 -15.39
N PHE A 359 1.78 -10.64 -14.52
CA PHE A 359 1.84 -9.26 -14.96
C PHE A 359 3.26 -8.93 -15.42
N GLN A 360 3.39 -8.83 -16.74
CA GLN A 360 4.49 -8.13 -17.37
C GLN A 360 4.15 -6.64 -17.27
N PRO A 361 4.88 -5.84 -16.48
CA PRO A 361 4.69 -4.40 -16.54
C PRO A 361 4.82 -3.98 -18.00
N GLN A 362 3.79 -3.32 -18.52
CA GLN A 362 3.92 -2.62 -19.80
C GLN A 362 4.92 -1.52 -19.56
N LEU A 363 6.20 -1.84 -19.76
CA LEU A 363 7.25 -0.87 -19.72
C LEU A 363 6.91 0.20 -20.76
N PRO A 364 7.03 1.49 -20.43
CA PRO A 364 6.78 2.54 -21.39
C PRO A 364 7.55 2.27 -22.68
N SER A 365 6.86 2.38 -23.81
CA SER A 365 7.52 2.28 -25.10
C SER A 365 8.42 3.50 -25.32
N TYR A 366 9.53 3.29 -26.03
CA TYR A 366 10.37 4.38 -26.50
C TYR A 366 10.19 4.56 -28.00
N VAL A 367 9.74 5.74 -28.41
CA VAL A 367 9.58 6.11 -29.82
C VAL A 367 10.53 7.25 -30.13
N ALA A 368 11.67 6.93 -30.77
CA ALA A 368 12.77 7.88 -30.92
C ALA A 368 12.51 9.08 -31.85
N ASN A 369 11.45 9.01 -32.68
CA ASN A 369 11.17 9.94 -33.77
C ASN A 369 9.82 10.66 -33.64
N SER A 370 9.12 10.51 -32.51
CA SER A 370 7.82 11.12 -32.26
C SER A 370 7.62 11.29 -30.75
N ILE A 371 6.87 12.31 -30.32
CA ILE A 371 6.42 12.36 -28.90
C ILE A 371 5.38 11.29 -28.59
N TRP A 372 4.57 10.95 -29.59
CA TRP A 372 3.50 9.97 -29.47
C TRP A 372 4.06 8.58 -29.20
N GLY A 373 3.56 7.93 -28.14
CA GLY A 373 4.03 6.66 -27.59
C GLY A 373 5.12 6.78 -26.52
N ASN A 374 5.51 8.00 -26.12
CA ASN A 374 6.46 8.23 -25.03
C ASN A 374 5.78 8.77 -23.77
N ASN A 375 6.36 8.41 -22.61
CA ASN A 375 5.94 8.90 -21.31
C ASN A 375 7.12 9.61 -20.63
N PHE A 376 6.88 10.73 -19.97
CA PHE A 376 7.91 11.52 -19.30
C PHE A 376 7.55 11.69 -17.83
N CYS A 377 8.48 11.33 -16.94
CA CYS A 377 8.26 11.40 -15.50
C CYS A 377 9.32 12.23 -14.80
N GLN A 378 8.91 12.88 -13.72
CA GLN A 378 9.80 13.47 -12.73
C GLN A 378 10.10 12.47 -11.62
N MET A 379 11.21 12.67 -10.90
CA MET A 379 11.63 11.85 -9.74
C MET A 379 11.68 10.32 -10.01
N TYR A 380 11.83 9.94 -11.29
CA TYR A 380 11.77 8.56 -11.78
C TYR A 380 10.48 7.82 -11.41
N THR A 381 9.34 8.52 -11.32
CA THR A 381 8.07 7.93 -10.89
C THR A 381 6.97 8.24 -11.89
N VAL A 382 6.46 7.21 -12.57
CA VAL A 382 5.30 7.35 -13.46
C VAL A 382 4.05 7.52 -12.59
N GLY A 383 3.15 8.42 -12.98
CA GLY A 383 1.95 8.81 -12.22
C GLY A 383 2.17 9.89 -11.17
N LEU A 384 3.41 10.40 -11.00
CA LEU A 384 3.69 11.55 -10.14
C LEU A 384 3.74 12.84 -10.97
N ALA A 385 2.59 13.26 -11.48
CA ALA A 385 2.45 14.30 -12.52
C ALA A 385 3.32 14.01 -13.76
N SER A 386 3.30 12.76 -14.22
CA SER A 386 4.01 12.34 -15.45
C SER A 386 3.17 12.65 -16.69
N TYR A 387 3.82 13.06 -17.78
CA TYR A 387 3.16 13.30 -19.06
C TYR A 387 3.10 12.03 -19.89
N HIS A 388 1.92 11.73 -20.44
CA HIS A 388 1.67 10.58 -21.31
C HIS A 388 1.16 11.06 -22.66
N PHE A 389 1.71 10.51 -23.74
CA PHE A 389 1.37 10.87 -25.12
C PHE A 389 0.87 9.63 -25.87
N ASP A 390 -0.25 9.05 -25.44
CA ASP A 390 -0.76 7.74 -25.89
C ASP A 390 -1.42 7.74 -27.28
N GLY A 391 -1.65 8.90 -27.89
CA GLY A 391 -2.32 9.02 -29.18
C GLY A 391 -1.47 8.68 -30.39
N THR A 392 -2.05 8.84 -31.58
CA THR A 392 -1.30 8.92 -32.84
C THR A 392 -1.36 10.34 -33.37
N ALA A 393 -0.54 10.67 -34.38
CA ALA A 393 -0.59 12.00 -35.00
C ALA A 393 -1.98 12.37 -35.58
N GLY A 394 -2.84 11.39 -35.88
CA GLY A 394 -4.20 11.61 -36.39
C GLY A 394 -5.26 11.76 -35.28
N GLU A 395 -5.00 11.19 -34.10
CA GLU A 395 -5.89 11.23 -32.93
C GLU A 395 -5.00 11.49 -31.70
N PRO A 396 -4.57 12.75 -31.50
CA PRO A 396 -3.66 13.09 -30.43
C PRO A 396 -4.38 12.94 -29.09
N LEU A 397 -3.84 12.06 -28.25
CA LEU A 397 -4.26 11.87 -26.87
C LEU A 397 -3.04 12.14 -26.00
N ALA A 398 -3.14 13.16 -25.16
CA ALA A 398 -2.13 13.49 -24.18
C ALA A 398 -2.80 13.83 -22.84
N TYR A 399 -2.17 13.43 -21.73
CA TYR A 399 -2.65 13.74 -20.39
C TYR A 399 -1.51 13.79 -19.37
N ILE A 400 -1.81 14.38 -18.21
CA ILE A 400 -0.98 14.30 -17.00
C ILE A 400 -1.55 13.19 -16.12
N SER A 401 -0.71 12.26 -15.70
CA SER A 401 -1.08 11.20 -14.75
C SER A 401 -0.66 11.57 -13.33
N TYR A 402 -1.64 11.47 -12.42
CA TYR A 402 -1.58 11.65 -10.97
C TYR A 402 -1.82 10.32 -10.22
N GLU A 403 -1.75 9.18 -10.92
CA GLU A 403 -2.07 7.84 -10.41
C GLU A 403 -1.12 7.31 -9.32
N HIS A 404 0.00 7.99 -9.06
CA HIS A 404 0.95 7.56 -8.04
C HIS A 404 0.50 8.03 -6.63
N PRO A 405 0.55 7.21 -5.56
CA PRO A 405 0.07 7.56 -4.21
C PRO A 405 0.76 8.76 -3.59
N HIS A 406 1.99 9.05 -3.99
CA HIS A 406 2.69 10.27 -3.56
C HIS A 406 1.96 11.55 -4.00
N THR A 407 0.98 11.51 -4.90
CA THR A 407 0.13 12.66 -5.21
C THR A 407 -0.93 12.93 -4.12
N ASP A 408 -1.15 12.02 -3.17
CA ASP A 408 -2.08 12.22 -2.04
C ASP A 408 -1.64 13.34 -1.09
N VAL A 409 -0.34 13.69 -1.10
CA VAL A 409 0.17 14.81 -0.30
C VAL A 409 -0.12 16.16 -0.94
N TRP A 410 -0.57 16.17 -2.19
CA TRP A 410 -0.92 17.40 -2.89
C TRP A 410 -2.28 17.91 -2.43
N PRO A 411 -2.49 19.24 -2.40
CA PRO A 411 -3.79 19.81 -2.09
C PRO A 411 -4.89 19.22 -2.97
N ALA A 412 -6.04 18.98 -2.36
CA ALA A 412 -7.29 18.71 -3.07
C ALA A 412 -7.60 19.83 -4.08
N LEU A 413 -8.51 19.56 -5.01
CA LEU A 413 -9.18 20.60 -5.78
C LEU A 413 -9.91 21.54 -4.82
N ASP A 414 -10.23 22.76 -5.27
CA ASP A 414 -10.77 23.79 -4.37
C ASP A 414 -12.20 23.47 -3.87
N ASN A 415 -12.90 22.53 -4.52
CA ASN A 415 -14.16 21.95 -4.07
C ASN A 415 -13.99 20.84 -2.99
N GLY A 416 -12.74 20.51 -2.62
CA GLY A 416 -12.38 19.48 -1.64
C GLY A 416 -12.20 18.07 -2.22
N GLU A 417 -12.45 17.86 -3.51
CA GLU A 417 -12.23 16.57 -4.17
C GLU A 417 -10.75 16.29 -4.41
N LYS A 418 -10.38 15.02 -4.53
CA LYS A 418 -8.99 14.65 -4.87
C LYS A 418 -8.67 15.06 -6.30
N VAL A 419 -7.38 15.31 -6.56
CA VAL A 419 -6.87 15.51 -7.91
C VAL A 419 -7.19 14.27 -8.76
N PRO A 420 -7.81 14.42 -9.94
CA PRO A 420 -8.14 13.31 -10.83
C PRO A 420 -6.90 12.54 -11.27
N ASP A 421 -7.03 11.23 -11.40
CA ASP A 421 -5.91 10.35 -11.73
C ASP A 421 -5.29 10.64 -13.10
N ARG A 422 -6.11 11.08 -14.06
CA ARG A 422 -5.65 11.52 -15.38
C ARG A 422 -6.36 12.80 -15.76
N VAL A 423 -5.56 13.78 -16.16
CA VAL A 423 -6.04 15.10 -16.54
C VAL A 423 -5.68 15.34 -18.01
N PRO A 424 -6.65 15.33 -18.93
CA PRO A 424 -6.39 15.40 -20.36
C PRO A 424 -5.95 16.81 -20.77
N PHE A 425 -5.00 16.90 -21.70
CA PHE A 425 -4.71 18.15 -22.38
C PHE A 425 -5.83 18.49 -23.38
N ARG A 426 -6.18 19.77 -23.45
CA ARG A 426 -7.02 20.39 -24.48
C ARG A 426 -6.16 21.24 -25.41
N ASN A 427 -6.73 21.64 -26.55
CA ASN A 427 -6.08 22.53 -27.53
C ASN A 427 -4.66 22.07 -27.90
N ILE A 428 -4.52 20.75 -28.13
CA ILE A 428 -3.22 20.14 -28.37
C ILE A 428 -2.66 20.60 -29.71
N GLU A 429 -1.46 21.17 -29.69
CA GLU A 429 -0.67 21.50 -30.89
C GLU A 429 0.70 20.82 -30.82
N TRP A 430 1.17 20.26 -31.93
CA TRP A 430 2.48 19.64 -32.03
C TRP A 430 3.26 20.17 -33.23
N ASP A 431 4.36 20.89 -32.95
CA ASP A 431 5.36 21.27 -33.95
C ASP A 431 6.48 20.23 -33.96
N SER A 432 6.46 19.35 -34.97
CA SER A 432 7.44 18.27 -35.11
C SER A 432 8.84 18.75 -35.50
N VAL A 433 8.98 19.94 -36.10
CA VAL A 433 10.26 20.51 -36.54
C VAL A 433 11.00 21.08 -35.34
N GLU A 434 10.31 21.93 -34.58
CA GLU A 434 10.86 22.55 -33.37
C GLU A 434 10.80 21.63 -32.15
N ARG A 435 10.02 20.54 -32.24
CA ARG A 435 9.71 19.59 -31.18
C ARG A 435 9.05 20.27 -29.97
N ILE A 436 8.04 21.08 -30.26
CA ILE A 436 7.28 21.83 -29.26
C ILE A 436 5.86 21.29 -29.21
N PHE A 437 5.48 20.81 -28.03
CA PHE A 437 4.10 20.47 -27.69
C PHE A 437 3.47 21.65 -26.97
N LYS A 438 2.24 21.97 -27.33
CA LYS A 438 1.39 22.90 -26.58
C LYS A 438 0.09 22.22 -26.20
N GLY A 439 -0.44 22.58 -25.04
CA GLY A 439 -1.73 22.11 -24.59
C GLY A 439 -2.16 22.79 -23.31
N ASP A 440 -3.46 22.76 -23.07
CA ASP A 440 -4.09 23.41 -21.92
C ASP A 440 -4.69 22.38 -20.97
N ILE A 441 -4.69 22.69 -19.68
CA ILE A 441 -5.48 22.00 -18.67
C ILE A 441 -6.53 22.99 -18.18
N CYS A 442 -7.79 22.82 -18.59
CA CYS A 442 -8.91 23.69 -18.21
C CYS A 442 -9.64 23.11 -16.99
N TRP A 443 -9.17 23.41 -15.77
CA TRP A 443 -9.73 22.85 -14.53
C TRP A 443 -11.22 23.17 -14.36
N GLU A 444 -11.58 24.44 -14.52
CA GLU A 444 -12.97 24.89 -14.32
C GLU A 444 -13.91 24.24 -15.35
N GLU A 445 -13.50 24.17 -16.61
CA GLU A 445 -14.30 23.55 -17.67
C GLU A 445 -14.46 22.02 -17.47
N LEU A 446 -13.38 21.33 -17.08
CA LEU A 446 -13.37 19.87 -16.97
C LEU A 446 -14.01 19.34 -15.70
N TYR A 447 -13.85 20.05 -14.58
CA TYR A 447 -14.19 19.55 -13.25
C TYR A 447 -15.12 20.49 -12.47
N ASN A 448 -15.55 21.60 -13.06
CA ASN A 448 -16.42 22.58 -12.43
C ASN A 448 -15.86 23.10 -11.08
N THR A 449 -14.53 23.21 -11.02
CA THR A 449 -13.74 23.71 -9.87
C THR A 449 -12.36 24.15 -10.36
N THR A 450 -11.66 24.93 -9.55
CA THR A 450 -10.25 25.29 -9.75
C THR A 450 -9.33 24.36 -8.97
N TRP A 451 -8.02 24.42 -9.26
CA TRP A 451 -6.98 23.80 -8.42
C TRP A 451 -5.97 24.84 -7.96
N MET A 452 -5.90 25.06 -6.64
CA MET A 452 -5.06 26.11 -6.03
C MET A 452 -5.43 27.53 -6.49
N GLY A 453 -6.71 27.78 -6.72
CA GLY A 453 -7.23 29.06 -7.23
C GLY A 453 -7.07 29.25 -8.74
N GLU A 454 -6.54 28.25 -9.45
CA GLU A 454 -6.25 28.34 -10.88
C GLU A 454 -7.29 27.61 -11.73
N ASP A 455 -7.83 28.33 -12.71
CA ASP A 455 -8.84 27.84 -13.64
C ASP A 455 -8.22 27.11 -14.84
N MET A 456 -7.00 27.50 -15.24
CA MET A 456 -6.37 27.00 -16.44
C MET A 456 -4.85 27.03 -16.36
N TRP A 457 -4.21 25.96 -16.83
CA TRP A 457 -2.76 25.90 -17.01
C TRP A 457 -2.41 25.73 -18.49
N HIS A 458 -1.55 26.60 -19.01
CA HIS A 458 -1.04 26.56 -20.39
C HIS A 458 0.39 26.00 -20.42
N TYR A 459 0.59 24.95 -21.20
CA TYR A 459 1.88 24.29 -21.34
C TYR A 459 2.50 24.57 -22.71
N GLU A 460 3.79 24.92 -22.72
CA GLU A 460 4.66 24.85 -23.88
C GLU A 460 5.87 23.99 -23.51
N ILE A 461 5.99 22.81 -24.11
CA ILE A 461 6.98 21.79 -23.76
C ILE A 461 7.89 21.53 -24.95
N LYS A 462 9.19 21.82 -24.82
CA LYS A 462 10.20 21.56 -25.86
C LYS A 462 11.03 20.33 -25.51
N PHE A 463 11.07 19.36 -26.42
CA PHE A 463 11.80 18.10 -26.22
C PHE A 463 13.19 18.13 -26.84
N ASP A 464 14.09 17.29 -26.33
CA ASP A 464 15.37 17.04 -26.99
C ASP A 464 15.16 16.30 -28.34
N PRO A 465 16.17 16.29 -29.23
CA PRO A 465 16.05 15.66 -30.56
C PRO A 465 15.69 14.18 -30.57
N ARG A 466 15.88 13.47 -29.45
CA ARG A 466 15.63 12.03 -29.31
C ARG A 466 14.53 11.71 -28.31
N PHE A 467 13.80 12.70 -27.79
CA PHE A 467 12.71 12.47 -26.82
C PHE A 467 13.15 11.70 -25.56
N MET A 468 14.42 11.83 -25.15
CA MET A 468 14.96 11.27 -23.91
C MET A 468 14.61 12.13 -22.69
N PHE A 469 14.39 13.44 -22.85
CA PHE A 469 14.05 14.35 -21.77
C PHE A 469 13.32 15.61 -22.27
N ILE A 470 12.68 16.32 -21.35
CA ILE A 470 12.14 17.65 -21.64
C ILE A 470 13.27 18.67 -21.50
N LYS A 471 13.58 19.35 -22.60
CA LYS A 471 14.72 20.27 -22.71
C LYS A 471 14.42 21.61 -22.06
N SER A 472 13.28 22.21 -22.39
CA SER A 472 12.89 23.55 -21.96
C SER A 472 11.40 23.76 -22.18
N GLY A 473 10.90 24.96 -21.84
CA GLY A 473 9.49 25.31 -21.99
C GLY A 473 8.94 25.99 -20.74
N THR A 474 7.64 26.22 -20.73
CA THR A 474 6.93 26.85 -19.61
C THR A 474 5.62 26.16 -19.29
N CYS A 475 5.22 26.22 -18.02
CA CYS A 475 3.85 26.02 -17.57
C CYS A 475 3.38 27.35 -16.96
N THR A 476 2.46 28.01 -17.65
CA THR A 476 1.86 29.28 -17.22
C THR A 476 0.51 28.97 -16.62
N ARG A 477 0.28 29.38 -15.38
CA ARG A 477 -1.01 29.24 -14.71
C ARG A 477 -1.77 30.53 -14.89
N SER A 478 -3.11 30.46 -14.99
CA SER A 478 -3.98 31.61 -14.74
C SER A 478 -3.54 32.32 -13.44
N ASN A 479 -3.79 33.61 -13.27
CA ASN A 479 -3.58 34.36 -12.02
C ASN A 479 -2.17 34.32 -11.36
N SER A 480 -1.17 33.66 -11.96
CA SER A 480 0.19 33.55 -11.47
C SER A 480 1.12 34.42 -12.33
N GLU A 481 1.89 35.30 -11.70
CA GLU A 481 2.79 36.21 -12.43
C GLU A 481 4.02 35.50 -13.00
N GLU A 482 4.48 34.40 -12.38
CA GLU A 482 5.70 33.70 -12.77
C GLU A 482 5.40 32.29 -13.30
N PRO A 483 5.72 31.99 -14.58
CA PRO A 483 5.57 30.65 -15.13
C PRO A 483 6.64 29.70 -14.58
N HIS A 484 6.27 28.44 -14.35
CA HIS A 484 7.23 27.38 -14.05
C HIS A 484 8.05 27.04 -15.30
N GLN A 485 9.37 26.88 -15.14
CA GLN A 485 10.28 26.61 -16.25
C GLN A 485 10.73 25.15 -16.28
N PHE A 486 10.55 24.50 -17.44
CA PHE A 486 11.09 23.16 -17.67
C PHE A 486 12.62 23.19 -17.73
N GLY A 487 13.24 22.19 -17.10
CA GLY A 487 14.69 22.09 -16.92
C GLY A 487 15.22 22.87 -15.71
N ARG A 488 14.41 23.75 -15.08
CA ARG A 488 14.78 24.46 -13.84
C ARG A 488 13.92 24.05 -12.67
N ASP A 489 12.62 24.33 -12.77
CA ASP A 489 11.65 24.07 -11.71
C ASP A 489 10.99 22.69 -11.91
N LEU A 490 10.88 22.27 -13.17
CA LEU A 490 10.24 21.03 -13.61
C LEU A 490 11.23 20.18 -14.42
N VAL A 491 11.64 19.02 -13.88
CA VAL A 491 12.67 18.16 -14.49
C VAL A 491 12.08 16.81 -14.84
N TYR A 492 12.13 16.46 -16.13
CA TYR A 492 11.47 15.29 -16.67
C TYR A 492 12.38 14.52 -17.62
N VAL A 493 12.41 13.20 -17.44
CA VAL A 493 13.10 12.26 -18.33
C VAL A 493 12.10 11.23 -18.85
N ASN A 494 12.39 10.65 -20.02
CA ASN A 494 11.55 9.62 -20.60
C ASN A 494 11.55 8.37 -19.70
N ALA A 495 10.37 7.84 -19.40
CA ALA A 495 10.20 6.70 -18.51
C ALA A 495 10.79 5.40 -19.10
N ALA A 496 11.01 5.35 -20.42
CA ALA A 496 11.68 4.25 -21.12
C ALA A 496 13.22 4.41 -21.20
N LEU A 497 13.79 5.48 -20.63
CA LEU A 497 15.21 5.84 -20.75
C LEU A 497 16.15 4.69 -20.38
N GLU A 498 15.82 3.93 -19.34
CA GLU A 498 16.65 2.81 -18.90
C GLU A 498 16.79 1.72 -19.99
N SER A 499 15.68 1.38 -20.67
CA SER A 499 15.68 0.43 -21.77
C SER A 499 16.56 0.93 -22.93
N VAL A 500 16.46 2.22 -23.25
CA VAL A 500 17.27 2.84 -24.31
C VAL A 500 18.76 2.79 -23.97
N LEU A 501 19.11 3.10 -22.72
CA LEU A 501 20.50 3.09 -22.25
C LEU A 501 21.09 1.68 -22.18
N ARG A 502 20.29 0.65 -21.86
CA ARG A 502 20.71 -0.75 -21.93
C ARG A 502 21.01 -1.17 -23.38
N GLY A 503 20.12 -0.83 -24.31
CA GLY A 503 20.37 -1.07 -25.74
C GLY A 503 21.64 -0.36 -26.24
N ILE A 504 21.88 0.89 -25.83
CA ILE A 504 23.13 1.59 -26.14
C ILE A 504 24.33 0.87 -25.54
N ARG A 505 24.25 0.46 -24.27
CA ARG A 505 25.32 -0.26 -23.56
C ARG A 505 25.73 -1.55 -24.26
N GLU A 506 24.80 -2.27 -24.87
CA GLU A 506 25.07 -3.49 -25.63
C GLU A 506 25.82 -3.21 -26.94
N THR A 507 25.69 -2.01 -27.50
CA THR A 507 26.35 -1.60 -28.76
C THR A 507 27.70 -0.92 -28.57
N VAL A 508 27.98 -0.34 -27.40
CA VAL A 508 29.25 0.35 -27.12
C VAL A 508 30.27 -0.62 -26.53
N THR A 509 31.53 -0.48 -26.92
CA THR A 509 32.62 -1.36 -26.52
C THR A 509 33.41 -0.83 -25.33
N THR A 510 33.31 0.48 -25.04
CA THR A 510 34.08 1.12 -23.96
C THR A 510 33.21 2.04 -23.10
N THR A 511 33.62 2.22 -21.85
CA THR A 511 33.05 3.25 -20.96
C THR A 511 33.19 4.67 -21.54
N GLY A 512 34.22 4.92 -22.35
CA GLY A 512 34.44 6.21 -23.01
C GLY A 512 33.32 6.56 -23.99
N GLU A 513 32.94 5.61 -24.85
CA GLU A 513 31.82 5.76 -25.80
C GLU A 513 30.49 5.97 -25.07
N TYR A 514 30.31 5.33 -23.91
CA TYR A 514 29.14 5.57 -23.06
C TYR A 514 29.13 6.99 -22.48
N LEU A 515 30.29 7.52 -22.05
CA LEU A 515 30.41 8.90 -21.57
C LEU A 515 30.16 9.93 -22.67
N ASP A 516 30.37 9.59 -23.94
CA ASP A 516 30.02 10.46 -25.07
C ASP A 516 28.50 10.65 -25.19
N VAL A 517 27.69 9.68 -24.77
CA VAL A 517 26.23 9.84 -24.64
C VAL A 517 25.89 10.95 -23.64
N VAL A 518 26.57 10.96 -22.49
CA VAL A 518 26.37 11.98 -21.44
C VAL A 518 26.80 13.37 -21.92
N ARG A 519 27.93 13.45 -22.64
CA ARG A 519 28.39 14.71 -23.27
C ARG A 519 27.39 15.22 -24.28
N LYS A 520 26.79 14.31 -25.07
CA LYS A 520 25.78 14.65 -26.07
C LYS A 520 24.52 15.25 -25.43
N TRP A 521 24.05 14.76 -24.29
CA TRP A 521 22.89 15.39 -23.60
C TRP A 521 23.15 16.85 -23.22
N ARG A 522 24.35 17.17 -22.77
CA ARG A 522 24.75 18.55 -22.50
C ARG A 522 24.74 19.40 -23.78
N GLN A 523 25.25 18.86 -24.89
CA GLN A 523 25.22 19.54 -26.20
C GLN A 523 23.79 19.75 -26.71
N ASP A 524 22.91 18.77 -26.46
CA ASP A 524 21.50 18.82 -26.84
C ASP A 524 20.69 19.79 -25.95
N GLY A 525 21.30 20.32 -24.88
CA GLY A 525 20.78 21.39 -24.04
C GLY A 525 20.09 20.93 -22.77
N ALA A 526 20.43 19.73 -22.26
CA ALA A 526 20.01 19.32 -20.91
C ALA A 526 20.54 20.31 -19.86
N SER A 527 19.66 20.74 -18.95
CA SER A 527 20.06 21.56 -17.81
C SER A 527 20.89 20.77 -16.80
N GLY A 528 21.50 21.45 -15.82
CA GLY A 528 22.20 20.80 -14.71
C GLY A 528 21.34 19.74 -14.00
N PRO A 529 20.15 20.11 -13.47
CA PRO A 529 19.24 19.16 -12.84
C PRO A 529 18.82 17.99 -13.73
N THR A 530 18.56 18.23 -15.02
CA THR A 530 18.26 17.16 -15.97
C THR A 530 19.45 16.23 -16.17
N LEU A 531 20.68 16.76 -16.27
CA LEU A 531 21.90 15.96 -16.38
C LEU A 531 22.15 15.11 -15.13
N ASP A 532 21.85 15.63 -13.94
CA ASP A 532 21.94 14.86 -12.70
C ASP A 532 20.97 13.67 -12.76
N MET A 533 19.73 13.92 -13.17
CA MET A 533 18.73 12.85 -13.30
C MET A 533 19.15 11.77 -14.30
N LEU A 534 19.56 12.19 -15.51
CA LEU A 534 20.04 11.30 -16.58
C LEU A 534 21.28 10.51 -16.14
N GLY A 535 22.20 11.17 -15.43
CA GLY A 535 23.44 10.58 -14.92
C GLY A 535 23.20 9.45 -13.93
N GLU A 536 22.25 9.61 -13.01
CA GLU A 536 21.90 8.54 -12.06
C GLU A 536 21.36 7.29 -12.77
N VAL A 537 20.46 7.45 -13.75
CA VAL A 537 19.92 6.32 -14.55
C VAL A 537 21.07 5.65 -15.31
N SER A 538 21.93 6.45 -15.92
CA SER A 538 23.12 5.95 -16.63
C SER A 538 24.05 5.12 -15.74
N MET A 539 24.39 5.63 -14.56
CA MET A 539 25.25 4.91 -13.62
C MET A 539 24.61 3.60 -13.16
N ARG A 540 23.29 3.58 -12.93
CA ARG A 540 22.58 2.35 -12.56
C ARG A 540 22.59 1.30 -13.68
N VAL A 541 22.45 1.73 -14.93
CA VAL A 541 22.56 0.85 -16.11
C VAL A 541 23.97 0.30 -16.26
N LEU A 542 25.01 1.12 -16.03
CA LEU A 542 26.40 0.69 -16.05
C LEU A 542 26.71 -0.33 -14.95
N ASP A 543 26.16 -0.15 -13.75
CA ASP A 543 26.25 -1.08 -12.62
C ASP A 543 25.55 -2.44 -12.87
N ASN A 544 24.84 -2.59 -14.00
CA ASN A 544 24.11 -3.79 -14.38
C ASN A 544 23.10 -4.28 -13.34
N ARG A 545 22.46 -3.36 -12.60
CA ARG A 545 21.45 -3.74 -11.62
C ARG A 545 20.21 -4.27 -12.35
N ALA A 546 19.63 -5.37 -11.86
CA ALA A 546 18.44 -5.97 -12.49
C ALA A 546 17.17 -5.15 -12.26
N GLU A 547 17.09 -4.42 -11.13
CA GLU A 547 15.94 -3.62 -10.76
C GLU A 547 15.95 -2.25 -11.45
N SER A 548 14.83 -1.90 -12.09
CA SER A 548 14.66 -0.59 -12.71
C SER A 548 14.79 0.55 -11.70
N MET A 549 15.32 1.69 -12.15
CA MET A 549 15.31 2.93 -11.38
C MET A 549 13.93 3.57 -11.30
N PHE A 550 13.14 3.32 -12.33
CA PHE A 550 11.83 3.93 -12.51
C PHE A 550 10.80 3.16 -11.71
N ASP A 551 10.01 3.91 -10.96
CA ASP A 551 8.83 3.43 -10.30
C ASP A 551 7.66 3.48 -11.29
N PHE A 552 7.33 2.32 -11.84
CA PHE A 552 6.18 2.14 -12.74
C PHE A 552 4.92 1.74 -12.00
N ASN A 553 4.96 1.72 -10.67
CA ASN A 553 3.79 1.34 -9.93
C ASN A 553 2.82 2.54 -9.90
N LEU A 554 1.96 2.61 -10.91
CA LEU A 554 0.72 3.39 -10.86
C LEU A 554 -0.16 2.70 -9.80
N TYR A 555 -0.75 3.38 -8.81
CA TYR A 555 -1.47 2.70 -7.71
C TYR A 555 -2.88 3.22 -7.40
N ARG A 556 -3.48 4.08 -8.21
CA ARG A 556 -4.83 4.56 -7.92
C ARG A 556 -5.91 3.70 -8.54
#